data_AF-A0A8D0GSJ8-F1
#
_entry.id   AF-A0A8D0GSJ8-F1
#
_cell.length_a   1.000
_cell.length_b   1.000
_cell.length_c   1.000
_cell.angle_alpha   90.00
_cell.angle_beta   90.00
_cell.angle_gamma   90.00
#
_symmetry.space_group_name_H-M   'P 1'
#
loop_
_entity.id
_entity.type
_entity.pdbx_description
1 polymer ?
#
loop_
_entity_poly.entity_id
_entity_poly.type
_entity_poly.pdbx_seq_one_letter_code
_entity_poly.pdbx_strand_id
1 'polypeptide(L)'
;PILAVVQTTPYGRMRAPRRYSLFGIGIGAMMIGYYVMVKWNRERRRLLIEELESRIAILPILMAESDRRTLRLLRQNLEEEAKIMKDVPGWKVGERRYHTTRWVTPSNDELYYLRPQKELDNAKYGLQWYV
;
A
#
# COMPACT_ATOMS: atom_id res chain seq x y z
N PRO A 1 -62.43 26.21 39.43
CA PRO A 1 -62.58 24.87 38.78
C PRO A 1 -61.62 24.55 37.61
N ILE A 2 -60.75 25.48 37.14
CA ILE A 2 -59.84 25.20 36.00
C ILE A 2 -58.38 24.94 36.46
N LEU A 3 -58.00 25.27 37.70
CA LEU A 3 -56.62 25.14 38.18
C LEU A 3 -56.26 23.78 38.82
N ALA A 4 -57.20 22.86 38.98
CA ALA A 4 -56.96 21.58 39.65
C ALA A 4 -56.61 20.41 38.70
N VAL A 5 -56.71 20.60 37.38
CA VAL A 5 -56.61 19.50 36.39
C VAL A 5 -55.18 19.32 35.85
N VAL A 6 -54.24 20.21 36.17
CA VAL A 6 -52.88 20.16 35.61
C VAL A 6 -51.93 19.23 36.41
N GLN A 7 -52.32 18.74 37.59
CA GLN A 7 -51.44 17.96 38.47
C GLN A 7 -51.46 16.43 38.25
N THR A 8 -52.20 15.90 37.28
CA THR A 8 -52.36 14.44 37.09
C THR A 8 -51.73 13.88 35.81
N THR A 9 -50.76 14.57 35.19
CA THR A 9 -49.93 13.90 34.18
C THR A 9 -48.83 13.10 34.89
N PRO A 10 -48.82 11.76 34.82
CA PRO A 10 -47.73 10.97 35.38
C PRO A 10 -46.56 11.08 34.40
N TYR A 11 -45.79 12.16 34.47
CA TYR A 11 -44.43 12.12 33.96
C TYR A 11 -43.65 11.14 34.84
N GLY A 12 -43.63 9.88 34.39
CA GLY A 12 -42.93 8.79 35.05
C GLY A 12 -41.48 9.18 35.29
N ARG A 13 -41.14 9.44 36.56
CA ARG A 13 -39.78 9.77 37.00
C ARG A 13 -38.91 8.53 36.77
N MET A 14 -38.18 8.47 35.66
CA MET A 14 -37.17 7.44 35.43
C MET A 14 -36.11 7.57 36.53
N ARG A 15 -36.17 6.70 37.54
CA ARG A 15 -35.11 6.62 38.55
C ARG A 15 -33.84 6.14 37.85
N ALA A 16 -32.76 6.89 37.99
CA ALA A 16 -31.46 6.49 37.48
C ALA A 16 -31.12 5.07 37.99
N PRO A 17 -30.61 4.17 37.13
CA PRO A 17 -30.20 2.84 37.54
C PRO A 17 -29.17 2.93 38.68
N ARG A 18 -29.26 2.01 39.65
CA ARG A 18 -28.37 1.97 40.82
C ARG A 18 -26.91 1.98 40.34
N ARG A 19 -26.03 2.80 40.92
CA ARG A 19 -24.67 3.08 40.40
C ARG A 19 -23.88 1.85 39.92
N TYR A 20 -24.00 0.71 40.58
CA TYR A 20 -23.34 -0.54 40.20
C TYR A 20 -23.91 -1.24 38.95
N SER A 21 -25.20 -1.05 38.62
CA SER A 21 -25.79 -1.68 37.43
C SER A 21 -25.28 -1.04 36.12
N LEU A 22 -24.85 0.23 36.17
CA LEU A 22 -24.21 0.88 35.02
C LEU A 22 -22.86 0.22 34.68
N PHE A 23 -22.06 -0.09 35.69
CA PHE A 23 -20.80 -0.83 35.50
C PHE A 23 -21.04 -2.25 34.96
N GLY A 24 -22.08 -2.93 35.43
CA GLY A 24 -22.45 -4.26 34.89
C GLY A 24 -22.81 -4.23 33.40
N ILE A 25 -23.61 -3.25 32.96
CA ILE A 25 -23.94 -3.07 31.54
C ILE A 25 -22.71 -2.68 30.73
N GLY A 26 -21.86 -1.79 31.25
CA GLY A 26 -20.62 -1.38 30.59
C GLY A 26 -19.67 -2.56 30.36
N ILE A 27 -19.44 -3.38 31.39
CA ILE A 27 -18.59 -4.58 31.29
C ILE A 27 -19.21 -5.59 30.32
N GLY A 28 -20.53 -5.80 30.37
CA GLY A 28 -21.23 -6.69 29.43
C GLY A 28 -21.06 -6.24 27.97
N ALA A 29 -21.23 -4.94 27.70
CA ALA A 29 -21.01 -4.37 26.38
C ALA A 29 -19.55 -4.48 25.93
N MET A 30 -18.58 -4.25 26.82
CA MET A 30 -17.16 -4.42 26.52
C MET A 30 -16.79 -5.88 26.20
N MET A 31 -17.32 -6.85 26.95
CA MET A 31 -17.07 -8.28 26.72
C MET A 31 -17.61 -8.73 25.35
N ILE A 32 -18.82 -8.29 24.99
CA ILE A 32 -19.42 -8.58 23.68
C ILE A 32 -18.62 -7.90 22.56
N GLY A 33 -18.27 -6.62 22.74
CA GLY A 33 -17.47 -5.86 21.77
C GLY A 33 -16.11 -6.52 21.51
N TYR A 34 -15.42 -6.97 22.57
CA TYR A 34 -14.16 -7.68 22.43
C TYR A 34 -14.31 -9.03 21.71
N TYR A 35 -15.35 -9.81 22.04
CA TYR A 35 -15.62 -11.08 21.36
C TYR A 35 -15.84 -10.89 19.85
N VAL A 36 -16.67 -9.92 19.45
CA VAL A 36 -16.92 -9.60 18.05
C VAL A 36 -15.65 -9.11 17.36
N MET A 37 -14.88 -8.23 18.01
CA MET A 37 -13.62 -7.72 17.49
C MET A 37 -12.59 -8.84 17.27
N VAL A 38 -12.46 -9.78 18.20
CA VAL A 38 -11.56 -10.94 18.06
C VAL A 38 -12.03 -11.84 16.92
N LYS A 39 -13.33 -12.14 16.82
CA LYS A 39 -13.88 -12.92 15.72
C LYS A 39 -13.59 -12.26 14.37
N TRP A 40 -13.84 -10.95 14.27
CA TRP A 40 -13.59 -10.19 13.05
C TRP A 40 -12.10 -10.10 12.69
N ASN A 41 -11.23 -9.92 13.69
CA ASN A 41 -9.78 -9.91 13.47
C ASN A 41 -9.26 -11.25 12.93
N ARG A 42 -9.83 -12.38 13.39
CA ARG A 42 -9.50 -13.70 12.86
C ARG A 42 -9.94 -13.83 11.40
N GLU A 43 -11.13 -13.34 11.07
CA GLU A 43 -11.63 -13.36 9.69
C GLU A 43 -10.78 -12.49 8.76
N ARG A 44 -10.45 -11.26 9.18
CA ARG A 44 -9.55 -10.38 8.41
C ARG A 44 -8.18 -11.02 8.15
N ARG A 45 -7.65 -11.79 9.11
CA ARG A 45 -6.40 -12.52 8.91
C ARG A 45 -6.55 -13.62 7.86
N ARG A 46 -7.68 -14.34 7.83
CA ARG A 46 -7.93 -15.36 6.80
C ARG A 46 -7.98 -14.73 5.41
N LEU A 47 -8.75 -13.65 5.25
CA LEU A 47 -8.83 -12.90 3.99
C LEU A 47 -7.45 -12.36 3.54
N LEU A 48 -6.65 -11.86 4.48
CA LEU A 48 -5.30 -11.37 4.16
C LEU A 48 -4.38 -12.51 3.71
N ILE A 49 -4.50 -13.70 4.29
CA ILE A 49 -3.74 -14.89 3.85
C ILE A 49 -4.17 -15.28 2.43
N GLU A 50 -5.47 -15.35 2.15
CA GLU A 50 -6.00 -15.64 0.81
C GLU A 50 -5.49 -14.62 -0.23
N GLU A 51 -5.46 -13.33 0.12
CA GLU A 51 -4.93 -12.29 -0.75
C GLU A 51 -3.41 -12.47 -0.99
N LEU A 52 -2.64 -12.77 0.05
CA LEU A 52 -1.20 -13.02 -0.08
C LEU A 52 -0.90 -14.26 -0.92
N GLU A 53 -1.65 -15.35 -0.75
CA GLU A 53 -1.55 -16.56 -1.57
C GLU A 53 -1.86 -16.25 -3.05
N SER A 54 -2.90 -15.45 -3.29
CA SER A 54 -3.24 -14.99 -4.65
C SER A 54 -2.10 -14.18 -5.28
N ARG A 55 -1.46 -13.30 -4.49
CA ARG A 55 -0.31 -12.51 -4.92
C ARG A 55 0.90 -13.39 -5.21
N ILE A 56 1.22 -14.34 -4.33
CA ILE A 56 2.35 -15.27 -4.51
C ILE A 56 2.18 -16.07 -5.81
N ALA A 57 0.95 -16.47 -6.16
CA ALA A 57 0.69 -17.17 -7.42
C ALA A 57 1.01 -16.34 -8.67
N ILE A 58 0.79 -15.02 -8.65
CA ILE A 58 1.05 -14.12 -9.80
C ILE A 58 2.47 -13.53 -9.81
N LEU A 59 3.15 -13.46 -8.66
CA LEU A 59 4.51 -12.92 -8.52
C LEU A 59 5.52 -13.43 -9.57
N PRO A 60 5.65 -14.74 -9.87
CA PRO A 60 6.68 -15.22 -10.80
C PRO A 60 6.53 -14.65 -12.21
N ILE A 61 5.30 -14.45 -12.68
CA ILE A 61 5.04 -13.88 -14.00
C ILE A 61 5.41 -12.40 -14.01
N LEU A 62 4.99 -11.64 -12.99
CA LEU A 62 5.31 -10.22 -12.87
C LEU A 62 6.82 -9.97 -12.77
N MET A 63 7.53 -10.81 -12.01
CA MET A 63 8.99 -10.74 -11.91
C MET A 63 9.65 -11.01 -13.27
N ALA A 64 9.23 -12.06 -13.98
CA ALA A 64 9.77 -12.36 -15.31
C ALA A 64 9.49 -11.25 -16.34
N GLU A 65 8.33 -10.62 -16.29
CA GLU A 65 7.99 -9.47 -17.15
C GLU A 65 8.83 -8.23 -16.82
N SER A 66 9.00 -7.94 -15.53
CA SER A 66 9.86 -6.85 -15.05
C SER A 66 11.32 -7.05 -15.49
N ASP A 67 11.86 -8.26 -15.32
CA ASP A 67 13.22 -8.60 -15.72
C ASP A 67 13.40 -8.46 -17.24
N ARG A 68 12.44 -8.95 -18.04
CA ARG A 68 12.45 -8.75 -19.50
C ARG A 68 12.40 -7.28 -19.88
N ARG A 69 11.60 -6.48 -19.20
CA ARG A 69 11.47 -5.04 -19.45
C ARG A 69 12.78 -4.32 -19.17
N THR A 70 13.41 -4.57 -18.03
CA THR A 70 14.68 -3.91 -17.65
C THR A 70 15.81 -4.26 -18.61
N LEU A 71 15.96 -5.54 -18.98
CA LEU A 71 16.99 -5.98 -19.93
C LEU A 71 16.77 -5.38 -21.33
N ARG A 72 15.51 -5.26 -21.79
CA ARG A 72 15.20 -4.60 -23.08
C ARG A 72 15.62 -3.14 -23.08
N LEU A 73 15.34 -2.40 -22.01
CA LEU A 73 15.73 -0.99 -21.88
C LEU A 73 17.25 -0.83 -21.87
N LEU A 74 17.95 -1.63 -21.08
CA LEU A 74 19.41 -1.60 -21.05
C LEU A 74 20.02 -1.93 -22.41
N ARG A 75 19.45 -2.92 -23.12
CA ARG A 75 19.91 -3.27 -24.47
C ARG A 75 19.76 -2.09 -25.44
N GLN A 76 18.61 -1.41 -25.43
CA GLN A 76 18.35 -0.22 -26.24
C GLN A 76 19.32 0.91 -25.89
N ASN A 77 19.51 1.18 -24.60
CA ASN A 77 20.43 2.22 -24.15
C ASN A 77 21.87 1.95 -24.57
N LEU A 78 22.33 0.69 -24.50
CA LEU A 78 23.65 0.29 -25.00
C LEU A 78 23.80 0.43 -26.53
N GLU A 79 22.74 0.13 -27.29
CA GLU A 79 22.75 0.29 -28.76
C GLU A 79 22.81 1.77 -29.15
N GLU A 80 22.07 2.64 -28.46
CA GLU A 80 22.12 4.09 -28.69
C GLU A 80 23.44 4.70 -28.20
N GLU A 81 23.96 4.27 -27.05
CA GLU A 81 25.27 4.68 -26.56
C GLU A 81 26.37 4.34 -27.59
N ALA A 82 26.33 3.14 -28.17
CA ALA A 82 27.29 2.73 -29.21
C ALA A 82 27.23 3.63 -30.45
N LYS A 83 26.04 4.08 -30.85
CA LYS A 83 25.86 4.99 -32.00
C LYS A 83 26.35 6.41 -31.69
N ILE A 84 26.04 6.92 -30.49
CA ILE A 84 26.37 8.29 -30.08
C ILE A 84 27.86 8.44 -29.78
N MET A 85 28.48 7.43 -29.15
CA MET A 85 29.86 7.50 -28.65
C MET A 85 30.91 6.94 -29.61
N LYS A 86 30.53 6.58 -30.84
CA LYS A 86 31.43 5.97 -31.83
C LYS A 86 32.67 6.82 -32.17
N ASP A 87 32.54 8.15 -32.09
CA ASP A 87 33.58 9.09 -32.54
C ASP A 87 34.47 9.58 -31.38
N VAL A 88 34.20 9.16 -30.14
CA VAL A 88 34.92 9.66 -28.95
C VAL A 88 36.09 8.71 -28.60
N PRO A 89 37.34 9.19 -28.64
CA PRO A 89 38.50 8.33 -28.35
C PRO A 89 38.53 7.93 -26.87
N GLY A 90 38.78 6.64 -26.61
CA GLY A 90 38.90 6.09 -25.25
C GLY A 90 37.58 5.72 -24.56
N TRP A 91 36.43 5.93 -25.21
CA TRP A 91 35.14 5.49 -24.68
C TRP A 91 34.92 3.99 -24.88
N LYS A 92 34.55 3.28 -23.82
CA LYS A 92 34.15 1.87 -23.88
C LYS A 92 32.65 1.74 -23.59
N VAL A 93 31.89 1.37 -24.62
CA VAL A 93 30.44 1.18 -24.50
C VAL A 93 30.13 0.10 -23.47
N GLY A 94 29.23 0.40 -22.53
CA GLY A 94 28.78 -0.55 -21.51
C GLY A 94 29.86 -0.93 -20.48
N GLU A 95 30.90 -0.11 -20.30
CA GLU A 95 31.87 -0.31 -19.23
C GLU A 95 31.19 -0.17 -17.86
N ARG A 96 31.43 -1.15 -16.98
CA ARG A 96 30.84 -1.16 -15.65
C ARG A 96 31.54 -0.12 -14.77
N ARG A 97 30.76 0.71 -14.08
CA ARG A 97 31.28 1.66 -13.09
C ARG A 97 31.90 0.98 -11.86
N TYR A 98 31.37 -0.18 -11.48
CA TYR A 98 31.81 -0.93 -10.31
C TYR A 98 32.86 -1.98 -10.71
N HIS A 99 33.82 -2.22 -9.82
CA HIS A 99 34.86 -3.24 -10.00
C HIS A 99 34.36 -4.69 -9.81
N THR A 100 33.08 -4.88 -9.45
CA THR A 100 32.48 -6.19 -9.18
C THR A 100 31.89 -6.81 -10.45
N THR A 101 31.95 -8.14 -10.56
CA THR A 101 31.33 -8.91 -11.67
C THR A 101 29.85 -9.21 -11.47
N ARG A 102 29.32 -8.90 -10.29
CA ARG A 102 27.92 -9.12 -9.88
C ARG A 102 26.97 -8.19 -10.65
N TRP A 103 25.76 -8.67 -10.90
CA TRP A 103 24.65 -7.83 -11.34
C TRP A 103 24.33 -6.74 -10.31
N VAL A 104 24.24 -5.50 -10.77
CA VAL A 104 23.79 -4.35 -9.98
C VAL A 104 22.48 -3.89 -10.59
N THR A 105 21.45 -3.73 -9.75
CA THR A 105 20.15 -3.23 -10.20
C THR A 105 20.30 -1.80 -10.71
N PRO A 106 19.90 -1.50 -11.96
CA PRO A 106 20.06 -0.17 -12.52
C PRO A 106 19.13 0.82 -11.82
N SER A 107 19.57 2.07 -11.71
CA SER A 107 18.70 3.15 -11.20
C SER A 107 17.69 3.60 -12.26
N ASN A 108 16.61 4.27 -11.84
CA ASN A 108 15.65 4.86 -12.79
C ASN A 108 16.34 5.88 -13.73
N ASP A 109 17.33 6.61 -13.24
CA ASP A 109 18.10 7.55 -14.06
C ASP A 109 18.92 6.83 -15.14
N GLU A 110 19.55 5.71 -14.81
CA GLU A 110 20.29 4.87 -15.77
C GLU A 110 19.37 4.19 -16.80
N LEU A 111 18.12 3.89 -16.44
CA LEU A 111 17.16 3.29 -17.38
C LEU A 111 16.52 4.32 -18.32
N TYR A 112 16.23 5.53 -17.83
CA TYR A 112 15.36 6.49 -18.52
C TYR A 112 16.07 7.75 -19.04
N TYR A 113 17.40 7.89 -18.94
CA TYR A 113 18.10 9.12 -19.36
C TYR A 113 17.94 9.50 -20.84
N LEU A 114 17.75 8.52 -21.75
CA LEU A 114 17.49 8.79 -23.18
C LEU A 114 16.02 9.06 -23.50
N ARG A 115 15.12 8.84 -22.53
CA ARG A 115 13.68 8.92 -22.73
C ARG A 115 13.15 10.31 -22.40
N PRO A 116 11.92 10.66 -22.84
CA PRO A 116 11.30 11.91 -22.46
C PRO A 116 11.21 12.06 -20.93
N GLN A 117 11.45 13.27 -20.43
CA GLN A 117 11.44 13.56 -18.98
C GLN A 117 10.14 13.14 -18.30
N LYS A 118 9.01 13.26 -19.00
CA LYS A 118 7.70 12.79 -18.52
C LYS A 118 7.69 11.31 -18.12
N GLU A 119 8.39 10.44 -18.86
CA GLU A 119 8.47 9.02 -18.51
C GLU A 119 9.31 8.79 -17.26
N LEU A 120 10.41 9.54 -17.11
CA LEU A 120 11.28 9.49 -15.94
C LEU A 120 10.56 10.01 -14.69
N ASP A 121 9.88 11.15 -14.78
CA ASP A 121 9.10 11.73 -13.69
C ASP A 121 7.98 10.79 -13.25
N ASN A 122 7.30 10.15 -14.21
CA ASN A 122 6.28 9.15 -13.90
C ASN A 122 6.89 7.90 -13.24
N ALA A 123 8.07 7.45 -13.68
CA ALA A 123 8.75 6.31 -13.05
C ALA A 123 9.24 6.61 -11.62
N LYS A 124 9.64 7.86 -11.34
CA LYS A 124 10.11 8.29 -10.01
C LYS A 124 8.97 8.61 -9.04
N TYR A 125 8.00 9.41 -9.50
CA TYR A 125 7.00 10.02 -8.64
C TYR A 125 5.56 9.57 -8.93
N GLY A 126 5.33 8.74 -9.96
CA GLY A 126 3.99 8.36 -10.39
C GLY A 126 3.14 7.75 -9.28
N LEU A 127 3.73 6.96 -8.38
CA LEU A 127 3.02 6.40 -7.23
C LEU A 127 2.63 7.48 -6.21
N GLN A 128 3.53 8.42 -5.92
CA GLN A 128 3.28 9.47 -4.92
C GLN A 128 2.20 10.44 -5.39
N TRP A 129 2.15 10.76 -6.69
CA TRP A 129 1.13 11.64 -7.27
C TRP A 129 -0.22 10.95 -7.53
N TYR A 130 -0.28 9.62 -7.41
CA TYR A 130 -1.50 8.86 -7.65
C TYR A 130 -2.43 8.80 -6.42
N VAL A 131 -1.91 9.04 -5.22
CA VAL A 131 -2.63 9.03 -3.94
C VAL A 131 -3.20 10.42 -3.64
#